data_AF-A0A963X4E7-F1
#
_entry.id   AF-A0A963X4E7-F1
#
_cell.length_a   1.000
_cell.length_b   1.000
_cell.length_c   1.000
_cell.angle_alpha   90.00
_cell.angle_beta   90.00
_cell.angle_gamma   90.00
#
_symmetry.space_group_name_H-M   'P 1'
#
loop_
_entity.id
_entity.type
_entity.pdbx_description
1 polymer ?
#
loop_
_entity_poly.entity_id
_entity_poly.type
_entity_poly.pdbx_seq_one_letter_code
_entity_poly.pdbx_strand_id
1 'polypeptide(L)'
;MTGLRGGRRFIAAIALAFMAAGCSTVIKTSSAGDDAAYAATRVALVAAAADVAASPWPKPSASTLADRLAGAGDQDAKVSRDDAVAAYLDLVGSREDAEVVILADAERHLTAAAALKSAAETACDAATPRLSDVALLEDAIGDLRETRSIYVLTLTKIDVPDSSIDKVKRDFDDAIKELGAVADTLAESAMKRRAQNFAGGQNYAAGAHDAPTTPGAF
;
A
#
# COMPACT_ATOMS: atom_id res chain seq x y z
N MET A 1 -18.95 4.86 -72.90
CA MET A 1 -20.43 4.87 -72.78
C MET A 1 -20.77 4.45 -71.36
N THR A 2 -21.06 5.43 -70.49
CA THR A 2 -22.38 5.65 -69.86
C THR A 2 -22.77 4.48 -68.94
N GLY A 3 -22.77 4.54 -67.60
CA GLY A 3 -22.97 5.65 -66.67
C GLY A 3 -24.47 5.83 -66.38
N LEU A 4 -24.95 5.40 -65.20
CA LEU A 4 -26.18 5.88 -64.52
C LEU A 4 -26.19 5.25 -63.10
N ARG A 5 -25.90 6.02 -62.04
CA ARG A 5 -26.87 6.72 -61.16
C ARG A 5 -27.85 5.73 -60.52
N GLY A 6 -27.90 5.51 -59.21
CA GLY A 6 -27.89 6.48 -58.11
C GLY A 6 -29.25 6.37 -57.41
N GLY A 7 -29.29 6.16 -56.09
CA GLY A 7 -30.60 6.01 -55.42
C GLY A 7 -30.55 5.57 -53.96
N ARG A 8 -30.32 6.55 -53.09
CA ARG A 8 -30.87 6.71 -51.73
C ARG A 8 -31.78 5.60 -51.15
N ARG A 9 -31.41 5.22 -49.91
CA ARG A 9 -32.21 5.25 -48.66
C ARG A 9 -32.93 3.98 -48.16
N PHE A 10 -32.59 3.69 -46.89
CA PHE A 10 -33.44 3.26 -45.77
C PHE A 10 -33.58 1.76 -45.41
N ILE A 11 -32.96 1.43 -44.26
CA ILE A 11 -33.48 0.72 -43.07
C ILE A 11 -34.33 -0.54 -43.28
N ALA A 12 -33.82 -1.69 -42.83
CA ALA A 12 -34.50 -2.54 -41.84
C ALA A 12 -33.61 -3.70 -41.36
N ALA A 13 -33.75 -4.00 -40.07
CA ALA A 13 -33.02 -4.97 -39.27
C ALA A 13 -33.18 -6.42 -39.72
N ILE A 14 -32.14 -7.22 -39.49
CA ILE A 14 -32.30 -8.57 -38.92
C ILE A 14 -31.25 -8.72 -37.82
N ALA A 15 -31.71 -8.47 -36.59
CA ALA A 15 -31.11 -9.09 -35.42
C ALA A 15 -31.45 -10.58 -35.49
N LEU A 16 -30.43 -11.45 -35.51
CA LEU A 16 -30.62 -12.85 -35.12
C LEU A 16 -29.34 -13.38 -34.47
N ALA A 17 -29.38 -13.33 -33.14
CA ALA A 17 -28.92 -14.37 -32.24
C ALA A 17 -27.51 -14.95 -32.49
N PHE A 18 -26.49 -14.22 -32.06
CA PHE A 18 -25.37 -14.90 -31.41
C PHE A 18 -25.76 -15.13 -29.95
N MET A 19 -26.18 -16.37 -29.68
CA MET A 19 -26.10 -16.98 -28.35
C MET A 19 -24.63 -17.02 -27.94
N ALA A 20 -24.10 -15.90 -27.46
CA ALA A 20 -23.08 -15.95 -26.43
C ALA A 20 -23.84 -15.92 -25.11
N ALA A 21 -23.89 -17.07 -24.44
CA ALA A 21 -24.18 -17.14 -23.03
C ALA A 21 -23.09 -16.34 -22.29
N GLY A 22 -23.23 -15.02 -22.29
CA GLY A 22 -22.42 -14.12 -21.52
C GLY A 22 -22.82 -14.32 -20.08
N CYS A 23 -21.93 -14.91 -19.29
CA CYS A 23 -21.96 -14.80 -17.85
C CYS A 23 -22.04 -13.31 -17.50
N SER A 24 -23.23 -12.81 -17.17
CA SER A 24 -23.43 -11.47 -16.64
C SER A 24 -22.86 -11.46 -15.23
N THR A 25 -21.55 -11.28 -15.12
CA THR A 25 -20.91 -10.91 -13.87
C THR A 25 -21.41 -9.50 -13.54
N VAL A 26 -22.41 -9.38 -12.66
CA VAL A 26 -22.76 -8.08 -12.10
C VAL A 26 -21.63 -7.71 -11.14
N ILE A 27 -20.59 -7.08 -11.70
CA ILE A 27 -19.64 -6.31 -10.89
C ILE A 27 -20.46 -5.17 -10.35
N LYS A 28 -20.68 -5.14 -9.03
CA LYS A 28 -21.19 -3.94 -8.36
C LYS A 28 -20.19 -2.83 -8.66
N THR A 29 -20.49 -2.02 -9.66
CA THR A 29 -19.65 -0.88 -10.03
C THR A 29 -19.60 0.00 -8.79
N SER A 30 -18.41 0.22 -8.24
CA SER A 30 -18.18 1.28 -7.27
C SER A 30 -18.87 2.53 -7.77
N SER A 31 -19.61 3.22 -6.91
CA SER A 31 -20.18 4.49 -7.34
C SER A 31 -19.02 5.46 -7.61
N ALA A 32 -19.18 6.39 -8.56
CA ALA A 32 -18.15 7.39 -8.83
C ALA A 32 -17.73 8.19 -7.57
N GLY A 33 -18.61 8.27 -6.56
CA GLY A 33 -18.29 8.86 -5.26
C GLY A 33 -17.38 7.97 -4.39
N ASP A 34 -17.55 6.65 -4.43
CA ASP A 34 -16.68 5.71 -3.71
C ASP A 34 -15.26 5.69 -4.29
N ASP A 35 -15.14 5.81 -5.61
CA ASP A 35 -13.84 5.85 -6.29
C ASP A 35 -13.08 7.15 -6.02
N ALA A 36 -13.78 8.30 -5.97
CA ALA A 36 -13.19 9.58 -5.63
C ALA A 36 -12.74 9.65 -4.16
N ALA A 37 -13.57 9.14 -3.24
CA ALA A 37 -13.22 9.07 -1.82
C ALA A 37 -12.01 8.14 -1.60
N TYR A 38 -12.00 6.97 -2.25
CA TYR A 38 -10.85 6.06 -2.20
C TYR A 38 -9.57 6.72 -2.73
N ALA A 39 -9.66 7.44 -3.86
CA ALA A 39 -8.49 8.12 -4.42
C ALA A 39 -7.89 9.14 -3.43
N ALA A 40 -8.73 9.91 -2.73
CA ALA A 40 -8.26 10.83 -1.70
C ALA A 40 -7.57 10.11 -0.52
N THR A 41 -8.19 9.04 0.00
CA THR A 41 -7.60 8.22 1.07
C THR A 41 -6.26 7.60 0.64
N ARG A 42 -6.20 7.06 -0.59
CA ARG A 42 -4.97 6.47 -1.14
C ARG A 42 -3.86 7.50 -1.30
N VAL A 43 -4.18 8.71 -1.76
CA VAL A 43 -3.21 9.81 -1.87
C VAL A 43 -2.65 10.18 -0.50
N ALA A 44 -3.51 10.32 0.52
CA ALA A 44 -3.07 10.61 1.88
C ALA A 44 -2.16 9.50 2.45
N LEU A 45 -2.52 8.23 2.22
CA LEU A 45 -1.71 7.09 2.66
C LEU A 45 -0.34 7.04 1.98
N VAL A 46 -0.29 7.25 0.66
CA VAL A 46 0.96 7.29 -0.11
C VAL A 46 1.84 8.45 0.31
N ALA A 47 1.26 9.63 0.54
CA ALA A 47 2.01 10.79 1.03
C ALA A 47 2.62 10.52 2.41
N ALA A 48 1.83 10.00 3.36
CA ALA A 48 2.31 9.69 4.70
C ALA A 48 3.39 8.58 4.69
N ALA A 49 3.26 7.57 3.81
CA ALA A 49 4.29 6.55 3.66
C ALA A 49 5.59 7.12 3.06
N ALA A 50 5.49 8.07 2.14
CA ALA A 50 6.66 8.78 1.60
C ALA A 50 7.35 9.62 2.68
N ASP A 51 6.60 10.26 3.57
CA ASP A 51 7.15 11.02 4.70
C ASP A 51 7.90 10.11 5.70
N VAL A 52 7.42 8.87 5.91
CA VAL A 52 8.13 7.88 6.73
C VAL A 52 9.44 7.41 6.07
N ALA A 53 9.45 7.27 4.74
CA ALA A 53 10.63 6.86 3.98
C ALA A 53 11.65 8.00 3.77
N ALA A 54 11.25 9.25 4.04
CA ALA A 54 12.08 10.42 3.81
C ALA A 54 13.24 10.46 4.80
N SER A 55 14.44 10.17 4.31
CA SER A 55 15.67 10.16 5.10
C SER A 55 16.78 10.97 4.41
N PRO A 56 17.67 11.61 5.18
CA PRO A 56 18.76 12.39 4.61
C PRO A 56 19.99 11.54 4.24
N TRP A 57 20.01 10.26 4.62
CA TRP A 57 21.08 9.32 4.29
C TRP A 57 20.71 8.45 3.07
N PRO A 58 21.70 7.89 2.35
CA PRO A 58 21.41 6.95 1.28
C PRO A 58 20.75 5.68 1.82
N LYS A 59 19.75 5.16 1.09
CA LYS A 59 19.01 3.95 1.50
C LYS A 59 19.93 2.73 1.46
N PRO A 60 20.13 2.01 2.59
CA PRO A 60 20.94 0.80 2.61
C PRO A 60 20.35 -0.28 1.68
N SER A 61 21.22 -0.95 0.95
CA SER A 61 20.82 -2.06 0.09
C SER A 61 20.48 -3.30 0.92
N ALA A 62 19.29 -3.86 0.71
CA ALA A 62 18.91 -5.13 1.35
C ALA A 62 19.75 -6.26 0.72
N SER A 63 20.72 -6.80 1.46
CA SER A 63 21.46 -7.98 0.99
C SER A 63 20.49 -9.17 0.93
N THR A 64 20.20 -9.71 -0.26
CA THR A 64 19.38 -10.91 -0.35
C THR A 64 20.20 -12.13 0.08
N LEU A 65 19.52 -13.18 0.57
CA LEU A 65 20.19 -14.43 0.95
C LEU A 65 20.88 -15.10 -0.26
N ALA A 66 20.37 -14.85 -1.46
CA ALA A 66 21.01 -15.22 -2.73
C ALA A 66 22.32 -14.46 -2.98
N ASP A 67 22.37 -13.15 -2.70
CA ASP A 67 23.61 -12.36 -2.78
C ASP A 67 24.69 -12.89 -1.82
N ARG A 68 24.28 -13.30 -0.61
CA ARG A 68 25.18 -13.86 0.40
C ARG A 68 25.71 -15.24 0.03
N LEU A 69 24.91 -16.06 -0.65
CA LEU A 69 25.28 -17.43 -1.05
C LEU A 69 26.09 -17.47 -2.34
N ALA A 70 25.85 -16.51 -3.26
CA ALA A 70 26.52 -16.47 -4.55
C ALA A 70 28.01 -16.09 -4.48
N GLY A 71 28.50 -15.60 -3.33
CA GLY A 71 29.88 -15.11 -3.19
C GLY A 71 30.27 -14.04 -4.22
N ALA A 72 29.28 -13.48 -4.91
CA ALA A 72 29.46 -12.64 -6.08
C ALA A 72 29.76 -11.23 -5.60
N GLY A 73 31.06 -10.92 -5.61
CA GLY A 73 31.57 -9.56 -5.57
C GLY A 73 30.98 -8.75 -6.72
N ASP A 74 30.03 -7.90 -6.37
CA ASP A 74 29.93 -6.56 -6.92
C ASP A 74 29.75 -5.64 -5.72
N GLN A 75 30.85 -5.43 -4.98
CA GLN A 75 30.89 -4.59 -3.78
C GLN A 75 30.92 -3.10 -4.12
N ASP A 76 31.10 -2.73 -5.39
CA ASP A 76 31.42 -1.35 -5.79
C ASP A 76 30.20 -0.41 -5.89
N ALA A 77 28.98 -0.88 -5.60
CA ALA A 77 27.78 -0.02 -5.66
C ALA A 77 26.73 -0.25 -4.55
N LYS A 78 26.96 -1.18 -3.60
CA LYS A 78 25.98 -1.48 -2.55
C LYS A 78 26.23 -0.60 -1.32
N VAL A 79 25.35 0.38 -1.09
CA VAL A 79 25.35 1.17 0.14
C VAL A 79 25.07 0.26 1.33
N SER A 80 25.99 0.20 2.27
CA SER A 80 25.83 -0.51 3.54
C SER A 80 25.14 0.37 4.58
N ARG A 81 24.69 -0.25 5.68
CA ARG A 81 24.16 0.50 6.83
C ARG A 81 25.23 1.40 7.44
N ASP A 82 26.49 0.94 7.49
CA ASP A 82 27.58 1.74 8.04
C ASP A 82 27.86 2.98 7.20
N ASP A 83 27.69 2.90 5.87
CA ASP A 83 27.78 4.06 4.97
C ASP A 83 26.66 5.07 5.23
N ALA A 84 25.44 4.59 5.48
CA ALA A 84 24.31 5.46 5.84
C ALA A 84 24.52 6.14 7.19
N VAL A 85 25.05 5.42 8.19
CA VAL A 85 25.43 5.98 9.50
C VAL A 85 26.56 7.02 9.34
N ALA A 86 27.57 6.74 8.53
CA ALA A 86 28.66 7.68 8.26
C ALA A 86 28.13 8.95 7.59
N ALA A 87 27.30 8.81 6.55
CA ALA A 87 26.68 9.94 5.86
C ALA A 87 25.82 10.79 6.81
N TYR A 88 25.11 10.16 7.74
CA TYR A 88 24.30 10.88 8.71
C TYR A 88 25.16 11.58 9.79
N LEU A 89 26.23 10.93 10.27
CA LEU A 89 27.20 11.57 11.17
C LEU A 89 27.87 12.79 10.51
N ASP A 90 28.22 12.70 9.23
CA ASP A 90 28.79 13.81 8.47
C ASP A 90 27.80 14.98 8.35
N LEU A 91 26.50 14.69 8.19
CA LEU A 91 25.45 15.70 8.12
C LEU A 91 25.21 16.42 9.45
N VAL A 92 25.12 15.66 10.55
CA VAL A 92 24.90 16.21 11.90
C VAL A 92 26.15 16.99 12.36
N GLY A 93 27.32 16.56 11.90
CA GLY A 93 28.61 17.16 12.24
C GLY A 93 29.09 16.81 13.65
N SER A 94 30.34 17.17 13.97
CA SER A 94 30.96 16.95 15.28
C SER A 94 30.50 17.95 16.34
N ARG A 95 29.23 18.34 16.33
CA ARG A 95 28.70 19.41 17.19
C ARG A 95 28.39 18.89 18.59
N GLU A 96 28.53 19.75 19.60
CA GLU A 96 28.12 19.45 20.98
C GLU A 96 26.61 19.15 21.09
N ASP A 97 25.79 19.61 20.13
CA ASP A 97 24.34 19.39 20.08
C ASP A 97 23.92 18.18 19.21
N ALA A 98 24.86 17.33 18.79
CA ALA A 98 24.57 16.19 17.91
C ALA A 98 23.48 15.26 18.47
N GLU A 99 23.51 14.95 19.77
CA GLU A 99 22.46 14.16 20.43
C GLU A 99 21.08 14.80 20.26
N VAL A 100 20.97 16.10 20.51
CA VAL A 100 19.70 16.85 20.43
C VAL A 100 19.16 16.84 19.01
N VAL A 101 20.02 17.02 18.01
CA VAL A 101 19.65 16.96 16.59
C VAL A 101 19.14 15.56 16.24
N ILE A 102 19.87 14.50 16.60
CA ILE A 102 19.49 13.12 16.30
C ILE A 102 18.14 12.76 16.95
N LEU A 103 17.93 13.16 18.22
CA LEU A 103 16.66 12.91 18.91
C LEU A 103 15.50 13.69 18.27
N ALA A 104 15.73 14.93 17.82
CA ALA A 104 14.73 15.70 17.10
C ALA A 104 14.39 15.07 15.74
N ASP A 105 15.38 14.54 15.03
CA ASP A 105 15.19 13.85 13.75
C ASP A 105 14.42 12.52 13.92
N ALA A 106 14.71 11.79 14.99
CA ALA A 106 13.97 10.60 15.40
C ALA A 106 12.49 10.93 15.69
N GLU A 107 12.22 11.99 16.45
CA GLU A 107 10.86 12.45 16.74
C GLU A 107 10.08 12.82 15.47
N ARG A 108 10.74 13.42 14.47
CA ARG A 108 10.09 13.71 13.17
C ARG A 108 9.64 12.43 12.46
N HIS A 109 10.45 11.37 12.48
CA HIS A 109 10.06 10.08 11.89
C HIS A 109 8.95 9.40 12.67
N LEU A 110 8.94 9.50 14.01
CA LEU A 110 7.85 8.99 14.84
C LEU A 110 6.54 9.74 14.58
N THR A 111 6.62 11.07 14.38
CA THR A 111 5.47 11.89 13.99
C THR A 111 4.93 11.47 12.61
N ALA A 112 5.82 11.21 11.64
CA ALA A 112 5.43 10.70 10.33
C ALA A 112 4.78 9.30 10.43
N ALA A 113 5.30 8.42 11.29
CA ALA A 113 4.71 7.11 11.56
C ALA A 113 3.30 7.21 12.15
N ALA A 114 3.08 8.15 13.08
CA ALA A 114 1.76 8.41 13.64
C ALA A 114 0.77 8.96 12.59
N ALA A 115 1.24 9.83 11.69
CA ALA A 115 0.43 10.32 10.57
C ALA A 115 0.08 9.18 9.60
N LEU A 116 1.03 8.29 9.28
CA LEU A 116 0.81 7.11 8.47
C LEU A 116 -0.22 6.17 9.12
N LYS A 117 -0.11 5.93 10.42
CA LYS A 117 -1.08 5.13 11.19
C LYS A 117 -2.49 5.70 11.05
N SER A 118 -2.66 7.01 11.25
CA SER A 118 -3.98 7.67 11.12
C SER A 118 -4.55 7.57 9.70
N ALA A 119 -3.71 7.73 8.68
CA ALA A 119 -4.12 7.54 7.29
C ALA A 119 -4.51 6.09 6.99
N ALA A 120 -3.79 5.13 7.60
CA ALA A 120 -4.06 3.70 7.46
C ALA A 120 -5.34 3.26 8.15
N GLU A 121 -5.61 3.77 9.36
CA GLU A 121 -6.89 3.56 10.06
C GLU A 121 -8.06 4.09 9.21
N THR A 122 -7.89 5.26 8.60
CA THR A 122 -8.88 5.81 7.65
C THR A 122 -9.07 4.91 6.42
N ALA A 123 -7.99 4.26 5.95
CA ALA A 123 -8.04 3.31 4.84
C ALA A 123 -8.73 1.99 5.22
N CYS A 124 -8.64 1.54 6.47
CA CYS A 124 -9.38 0.39 6.98
C CYS A 124 -10.90 0.60 6.86
N ASP A 125 -11.36 1.82 7.17
CA ASP A 125 -12.78 2.19 7.15
C ASP A 125 -13.30 2.62 5.77
N ALA A 126 -12.41 2.70 4.77
CA ALA A 126 -12.79 3.09 3.42
C ALA A 126 -13.77 2.09 2.78
N ALA A 127 -14.61 2.57 1.85
CA ALA A 127 -15.58 1.72 1.15
C ALA A 127 -14.95 0.58 0.33
N THR A 128 -13.66 0.72 -0.03
CA THR A 128 -12.89 -0.24 -0.83
C THR A 128 -11.44 -0.40 -0.33
N PRO A 129 -11.20 -1.07 0.81
CA PRO A 129 -9.84 -1.34 1.29
C PRO A 129 -9.10 -2.25 0.31
N ARG A 130 -7.81 -2.01 0.03
CA ARG A 130 -7.02 -2.80 -0.94
C ARG A 130 -5.79 -3.44 -0.30
N LEU A 131 -5.46 -4.65 -0.75
CA LEU A 131 -4.22 -5.34 -0.34
C LEU A 131 -2.95 -4.60 -0.76
N SER A 132 -3.02 -3.77 -1.81
CA SER A 132 -1.89 -2.91 -2.20
C SER A 132 -1.64 -1.76 -1.23
N ASP A 133 -2.58 -1.45 -0.33
CA ASP A 133 -2.35 -0.53 0.80
C ASP A 133 -1.59 -1.25 1.94
N VAL A 134 -1.82 -2.55 2.13
CA VAL A 134 -1.06 -3.38 3.10
C VAL A 134 0.41 -3.45 2.71
N ALA A 135 0.72 -3.72 1.44
CA ALA A 135 2.11 -3.76 0.96
C ALA A 135 2.86 -2.43 1.23
N LEU A 136 2.16 -1.30 1.09
CA LEU A 136 2.71 0.02 1.38
C LEU A 136 3.04 0.19 2.88
N LEU A 137 2.20 -0.33 3.77
CA LEU A 137 2.46 -0.32 5.21
C LEU A 137 3.63 -1.21 5.59
N GLU A 138 3.73 -2.40 5.00
CA GLU A 138 4.86 -3.31 5.24
C GLU A 138 6.19 -2.70 4.80
N ASP A 139 6.20 -2.04 3.63
CA ASP A 139 7.38 -1.32 3.15
C ASP A 139 7.76 -0.18 4.11
N ALA A 140 6.80 0.61 4.56
CA ALA A 140 7.03 1.69 5.52
C ALA A 140 7.51 1.19 6.89
N ILE A 141 6.99 0.04 7.36
CA ILE A 141 7.50 -0.63 8.57
C ILE A 141 8.95 -1.08 8.38
N GLY A 142 9.29 -1.60 7.19
CA GLY A 142 10.66 -1.92 6.81
C GLY A 142 11.58 -0.70 6.92
N ASP A 143 11.13 0.45 6.39
CA ASP A 143 11.87 1.70 6.44
C ASP A 143 12.04 2.22 7.89
N LEU A 144 11.02 2.13 8.74
CA LEU A 144 11.13 2.48 10.17
C LEU A 144 12.14 1.61 10.93
N ARG A 145 12.20 0.30 10.63
CA ARG A 145 13.18 -0.61 11.24
C ARG A 145 14.62 -0.23 10.87
N GLU A 146 14.83 0.17 9.61
CA GLU A 146 16.14 0.60 9.14
C GLU A 146 16.51 1.97 9.75
N THR A 147 15.58 2.93 9.75
CA THR A 147 15.73 4.24 10.40
C THR A 147 16.06 4.14 11.89
N ARG A 148 15.34 3.31 12.65
CA ARG A 148 15.66 2.99 14.05
C ARG A 148 17.10 2.51 14.19
N SER A 149 17.52 1.60 13.31
CA SER A 149 18.86 1.02 13.36
C SER A 149 19.94 2.07 13.10
N ILE A 150 19.72 2.97 12.15
CA ILE A 150 20.65 4.07 11.84
C ILE A 150 20.75 5.03 13.02
N TYR A 151 19.63 5.47 13.61
CA TYR A 151 19.67 6.34 14.80
C TYR A 151 20.38 5.71 15.98
N VAL A 152 20.06 4.46 16.31
CA VAL A 152 20.69 3.73 17.43
C VAL A 152 22.20 3.60 17.22
N LEU A 153 22.64 3.24 16.01
CA LEU A 153 24.07 3.13 15.69
C LEU A 153 24.76 4.50 15.71
N THR A 154 24.10 5.54 15.23
CA THR A 154 24.63 6.92 15.24
C THR A 154 24.83 7.40 16.67
N LEU A 155 23.81 7.27 17.52
CA LEU A 155 23.86 7.60 18.95
C LEU A 155 24.97 6.80 19.66
N THR A 156 25.09 5.50 19.36
CA THR A 156 26.16 4.67 19.92
C THR A 156 27.55 5.19 19.51
N LYS A 157 27.73 5.64 18.27
CA LYS A 157 29.03 6.16 17.77
C LYS A 157 29.42 7.51 18.37
N ILE A 158 28.47 8.31 18.82
CA ILE A 158 28.74 9.59 19.50
C ILE A 158 28.76 9.47 21.03
N ASP A 159 28.72 8.25 21.56
CA ASP A 159 28.89 7.94 22.99
C ASP A 159 27.89 8.65 23.93
N VAL A 160 26.61 8.72 23.52
CA VAL A 160 25.53 9.27 24.36
C VAL A 160 25.09 8.28 25.44
N PRO A 161 24.39 8.75 26.51
CA PRO A 161 23.87 7.86 27.54
C PRO A 161 22.90 6.79 27.00
N ASP A 162 22.99 5.57 27.55
CA ASP A 162 22.12 4.44 27.20
C ASP A 162 20.63 4.78 27.28
N SER A 163 20.23 5.69 28.18
CA SER A 163 18.84 6.14 28.30
C SER A 163 18.29 6.75 27.01
N SER A 164 19.11 7.48 26.26
CA SER A 164 18.71 8.11 25.00
C SER A 164 18.56 7.07 23.90
N ILE A 165 19.48 6.10 23.85
CA ILE A 165 19.43 4.96 22.92
C ILE A 165 18.18 4.11 23.19
N ASP A 166 17.92 3.78 24.45
CA ASP A 166 16.78 2.95 24.85
C ASP A 166 15.45 3.65 24.67
N LYS A 167 15.40 4.99 24.78
CA LYS A 167 14.23 5.78 24.39
C LYS A 167 13.94 5.58 22.89
N VAL A 168 14.92 5.83 22.02
CA VAL A 168 14.75 5.68 20.56
C VAL A 168 14.34 4.25 20.20
N LYS A 169 14.97 3.23 20.77
CA LYS A 169 14.58 1.83 20.51
C LYS A 169 13.11 1.59 20.82
N ARG A 170 12.68 1.96 22.03
CA ARG A 170 11.33 1.74 22.54
C ARG A 170 10.28 2.47 21.71
N ASP A 171 10.49 3.76 21.46
CA ASP A 171 9.51 4.59 20.76
C ASP A 171 9.30 4.10 19.32
N PHE A 172 10.36 3.69 18.63
CA PHE A 172 10.25 3.06 17.30
C PHE A 172 9.62 1.66 17.35
N ASP A 173 9.97 0.84 18.34
CA ASP A 173 9.40 -0.51 18.49
C ASP A 173 7.87 -0.43 18.73
N ASP A 174 7.43 0.54 19.54
CA ASP A 174 6.02 0.81 19.78
C ASP A 174 5.32 1.29 18.49
N ALA A 175 5.91 2.25 17.76
CA ALA A 175 5.36 2.72 16.49
C ALA A 175 5.25 1.61 15.42
N ILE A 176 6.28 0.77 15.31
CA ILE A 176 6.30 -0.39 14.40
C ILE A 176 5.21 -1.39 14.75
N LYS A 177 5.02 -1.65 16.05
CA LYS A 177 3.97 -2.55 16.54
C LYS A 177 2.57 -2.02 16.25
N GLU A 178 2.34 -0.73 16.47
CA GLU A 178 1.06 -0.10 16.17
C GLU A 178 0.74 -0.13 14.67
N LEU A 179 1.70 0.20 13.82
CA LEU A 179 1.53 0.11 12.37
C LEU A 179 1.28 -1.33 11.91
N GLY A 180 1.97 -2.31 12.48
CA GLY A 180 1.73 -3.73 12.19
C GLY A 180 0.30 -4.17 12.52
N ALA A 181 -0.23 -3.75 13.67
CA ALA A 181 -1.62 -4.04 14.04
C ALA A 181 -2.64 -3.41 13.08
N VAL A 182 -2.36 -2.20 12.58
CA VAL A 182 -3.22 -1.55 11.56
C VAL A 182 -3.09 -2.24 10.21
N ALA A 183 -1.90 -2.69 9.81
CA ALA A 183 -1.70 -3.46 8.58
C ALA A 183 -2.49 -4.78 8.59
N ASP A 184 -2.48 -5.50 9.71
CA ASP A 184 -3.30 -6.71 9.90
C ASP A 184 -4.79 -6.41 9.78
N THR A 185 -5.26 -5.33 10.42
CA THR A 185 -6.66 -4.89 10.36
C THR A 185 -7.07 -4.51 8.93
N LEU A 186 -6.19 -3.84 8.20
CA LEU A 186 -6.41 -3.46 6.81
C LEU A 186 -6.48 -4.70 5.89
N ALA A 187 -5.59 -5.67 6.12
CA ALA A 187 -5.59 -6.93 5.41
C ALA A 187 -6.90 -7.70 5.63
N GLU A 188 -7.35 -7.81 6.88
CA GLU A 188 -8.62 -8.46 7.22
C GLU A 188 -9.81 -7.75 6.54
N SER A 189 -9.88 -6.42 6.62
CA SER A 189 -10.93 -5.62 5.98
C SER A 189 -10.96 -5.79 4.46
N ALA A 190 -9.79 -5.77 3.81
CA ALA A 190 -9.65 -6.01 2.38
C ALA A 190 -10.09 -7.43 1.97
N MET A 191 -9.70 -8.45 2.76
CA MET A 191 -10.10 -9.84 2.53
C MET A 191 -11.61 -10.06 2.73
N LYS A 192 -12.18 -9.51 3.81
CA LYS A 192 -13.62 -9.58 4.09
C LYS A 192 -14.44 -8.95 2.98
N ARG A 193 -14.01 -7.78 2.48
CA ARG A 193 -14.67 -7.10 1.34
C ARG A 193 -14.60 -7.95 0.07
N ARG A 194 -13.43 -8.54 -0.21
CA ARG A 194 -13.25 -9.46 -1.33
C ARG A 194 -14.20 -10.65 -1.21
N ALA A 195 -14.29 -11.29 -0.05
CA ALA A 195 -15.19 -12.43 0.18
C ALA A 195 -16.68 -12.07 0.01
N GLN A 196 -17.11 -10.91 0.52
CA GLN A 196 -18.50 -10.42 0.36
C GLN A 196 -18.88 -10.21 -1.12
N ASN A 197 -17.94 -9.71 -1.93
CA ASN A 197 -18.16 -9.53 -3.37
C ASN A 197 -18.32 -10.87 -4.12
N PHE A 198 -17.73 -11.96 -3.60
CA PHE A 198 -17.94 -13.31 -4.14
C PHE A 198 -19.23 -13.97 -3.62
N ALA A 199 -19.60 -13.77 -2.35
CA ALA A 199 -20.79 -14.39 -1.75
C ALA A 199 -22.11 -13.75 -2.20
N GLY A 200 -22.14 -12.45 -2.49
CA GLY A 200 -23.33 -11.74 -2.99
C GLY A 200 -23.83 -12.23 -4.36
N GLY A 201 -23.01 -12.95 -5.11
CA GLY A 201 -23.39 -13.57 -6.39
C GLY A 201 -24.20 -14.87 -6.25
N GLN A 202 -24.16 -15.56 -5.10
CA GLN A 202 -24.83 -16.86 -4.94
C GLN A 202 -26.30 -16.73 -4.50
N ASN A 203 -26.66 -15.70 -3.75
CA ASN A 203 -28.03 -15.57 -3.22
C ASN A 203 -29.07 -15.13 -4.27
N TYR A 204 -28.65 -14.60 -5.42
CA TYR A 204 -29.56 -14.31 -6.54
C TYR A 204 -29.83 -15.53 -7.46
N ALA A 205 -29.02 -16.59 -7.36
CA ALA A 205 -29.22 -17.81 -8.14
C ALA A 205 -30.26 -18.76 -7.52
N ALA A 206 -30.55 -18.64 -6.22
CA ALA A 206 -31.48 -19.51 -5.51
C ALA A 206 -32.95 -19.02 -5.51
N GLY A 207 -33.21 -17.79 -5.96
CA GLY A 207 -34.56 -17.19 -5.95
C GLY A 207 -35.33 -17.27 -7.27
N ALA A 208 -34.74 -17.80 -8.35
CA ALA A 208 -35.35 -17.85 -9.68
C ALA A 208 -35.95 -19.22 -10.02
N HIS A 209 -36.41 -19.98 -9.02
CA HIS A 209 -36.95 -21.33 -9.21
C HIS A 209 -38.46 -21.48 -8.92
N ASP A 210 -39.21 -20.37 -8.79
CA ASP A 210 -40.68 -20.40 -8.82
C ASP A 210 -41.20 -19.68 -10.06
N ALA A 211 -41.08 -20.37 -11.20
CA ALA A 211 -41.91 -20.07 -12.36
C ALA A 211 -43.30 -20.71 -12.16
N PRO A 212 -44.41 -19.97 -12.31
CA PRO A 212 -45.74 -20.57 -12.29
C PRO A 212 -45.90 -21.49 -13.50
N THR A 213 -46.05 -22.79 -13.25
CA THR A 213 -46.47 -23.77 -14.24
C THR A 213 -47.81 -23.35 -14.83
N THR A 214 -47.77 -22.89 -16.09
CA THR A 214 -48.96 -22.79 -16.93
C THR A 214 -49.22 -24.18 -17.53
N PRO A 215 -50.36 -24.85 -17.30
CA PRO A 215 -50.78 -25.95 -18.15
C PRO A 215 -51.53 -25.40 -19.36
N GLY A 216 -51.07 -25.80 -20.55
CA GLY A 216 -51.69 -25.42 -21.82
C GLY A 216 -52.90 -26.27 -22.19
N ALA A 217 -53.73 -25.66 -23.06
CA ALA A 217 -54.55 -26.23 -24.13
C ALA A 217 -55.54 -27.38 -23.81
N PHE A 218 -56.84 -27.09 -23.86
CA PHE A 218 -57.75 -27.33 -25.00
C PHE A 218 -59.06 -26.55 -24.79
#